data_AF-A0A7S0UA42-F1
#
_entry.id   AF-A0A7S0UA42-F1
#
_cell.length_a   1.000
_cell.length_b   1.000
_cell.length_c   1.000
_cell.angle_alpha   90.00
_cell.angle_beta   90.00
_cell.angle_gamma   90.00
#
_symmetry.space_group_name_H-M   'P 1'
#
loop_
_entity.id
_entity.type
_entity.pdbx_description
1 polymer ?
#
loop_
_entity_poly.entity_id
_entity_poly.type
_entity_poly.pdbx_seq_one_letter_code
_entity_poly.pdbx_strand_id
1 'polypeptide(L)'
;AATLLYRQSLEVKYRSEIGGTGNCLEELTTAVDAGTAHAQAMAGCALVNLIDNPDNQARLCENSNVINILLRVAEEGESAMAKRCAIGTLRQVVDGVGGFKAMRIKRRVET
;
A
#
# COMPACT_ATOMS: atom_id res chain seq x y z
N ALA A 1 1.70 13.69 8.63
CA ALA A 1 2.04 12.24 8.68
C ALA A 1 2.70 11.76 7.39
N ALA A 2 2.04 11.86 6.22
CA ALA A 2 2.53 11.30 4.94
C ALA A 2 3.98 11.69 4.57
N THR A 3 4.39 12.95 4.77
CA THR A 3 5.76 13.41 4.51
C THR A 3 6.81 12.69 5.36
N LEU A 4 6.50 12.42 6.64
CA LEU A 4 7.40 11.71 7.54
C LEU A 4 7.49 10.23 7.16
N LEU A 5 6.34 9.60 6.94
CA LEU A 5 6.25 8.20 6.52
C LEU A 5 6.98 7.97 5.19
N TYR A 6 6.86 8.89 4.24
CA TYR A 6 7.64 8.85 3.01
C TYR A 6 9.15 8.86 3.30
N ARG A 7 9.65 9.82 4.08
CA ARG A 7 11.08 9.90 4.40
C ARG A 7 11.59 8.63 5.06
N GLN A 8 10.84 8.08 6.01
CA GLN A 8 11.20 6.84 6.68
C GLN A 8 11.12 5.62 5.74
N SER A 9 10.15 5.59 4.81
CA SER A 9 10.00 4.50 3.84
C SER A 9 11.16 4.39 2.85
N LEU A 10 11.97 5.45 2.67
CA LEU A 10 13.15 5.39 1.81
C LEU A 10 14.19 4.40 2.36
N GLU A 11 14.24 4.24 3.68
CA GLU A 11 15.12 3.31 4.39
C GLU A 11 14.50 1.90 4.42
N VAL A 12 15.05 0.97 3.62
CA VAL A 12 14.52 -0.41 3.47
C VAL A 12 14.29 -1.09 4.82
N LYS A 13 15.22 -0.91 5.77
CA LYS A 13 15.18 -1.53 7.10
C LYS A 13 13.95 -1.17 7.94
N TYR A 14 13.31 -0.02 7.69
CA TYR A 14 12.13 0.41 8.45
C TYR A 14 10.82 0.01 7.79
N ARG A 15 10.83 -0.44 6.53
CA ARG A 15 9.58 -0.63 5.75
C ARG A 15 8.63 -1.66 6.38
N SER A 16 9.14 -2.80 6.86
CA SER A 16 8.28 -3.82 7.50
C SER A 16 7.67 -3.31 8.81
N GLU A 17 8.45 -2.59 9.63
CA GLU A 17 7.99 -2.02 10.91
C GLU A 17 6.93 -0.94 10.69
N ILE A 18 7.19 0.01 9.78
CA ILE A 18 6.25 1.08 9.44
C ILE A 18 4.93 0.50 8.93
N GLY A 19 4.99 -0.40 7.95
CA GLY A 19 3.78 -1.01 7.38
C GLY A 19 3.03 -1.92 8.35
N GLY A 20 3.69 -2.41 9.40
CA GLY A 20 3.06 -3.17 10.50
C GLY A 20 2.52 -2.30 11.63
N THR A 21 2.73 -0.98 11.61
CA THR A 21 2.32 -0.08 12.70
C THR A 21 0.87 0.35 12.53
N GLY A 22 0.00 -0.11 13.43
CA GLY A 22 -1.40 0.31 13.49
C GLY A 22 -2.11 0.18 12.13
N ASN A 23 -2.80 1.25 11.72
CA ASN A 23 -3.53 1.32 10.44
C ASN A 23 -2.72 2.04 9.35
N CYS A 24 -1.38 2.06 9.42
CA CYS A 24 -0.54 2.90 8.54
C CYS A 24 -0.84 2.71 7.04
N LEU A 25 -0.97 1.48 6.57
CA LEU A 25 -1.25 1.21 5.15
C LEU A 25 -2.64 1.73 4.73
N GLU A 26 -3.62 1.66 5.61
CA GLU A 26 -4.96 2.18 5.38
C GLU A 26 -4.98 3.71 5.37
N GLU A 27 -4.35 4.35 6.36
CA GLU A 27 -4.23 5.82 6.41
C GLU A 27 -3.52 6.39 5.20
N LEU A 28 -2.46 5.74 4.73
CA LEU A 28 -1.76 6.11 3.50
C LEU A 28 -2.65 5.95 2.27
N THR A 29 -3.44 4.88 2.21
CA THR A 29 -4.38 4.64 1.10
C THR A 29 -5.50 5.69 1.08
N THR A 30 -6.06 6.04 2.24
CA THR A 30 -7.04 7.13 2.36
C THR A 30 -6.43 8.48 1.96
N ALA A 31 -5.17 8.74 2.32
CA ALA A 31 -4.49 9.96 1.91
C ALA A 31 -4.19 10.01 0.41
N VAL A 32 -3.96 8.86 -0.26
CA VAL A 32 -3.85 8.77 -1.72
C VAL A 32 -5.18 9.09 -2.41
N ASP A 33 -6.30 8.69 -1.81
CA ASP A 33 -7.63 8.92 -2.36
C ASP A 33 -8.11 10.36 -2.15
N ALA A 34 -8.18 10.81 -0.89
CA ALA A 34 -8.87 12.04 -0.51
C ALA A 34 -7.93 13.17 -0.02
N GLY A 35 -6.62 12.97 -0.06
CA GLY A 35 -5.65 13.96 0.38
C GLY A 35 -5.52 15.16 -0.56
N THR A 36 -4.86 16.22 -0.08
CA THR A 36 -4.36 17.30 -0.96
C THR A 36 -3.37 16.74 -1.98
N ALA A 37 -3.13 17.43 -3.09
CA ALA A 37 -2.16 16.98 -4.11
C ALA A 37 -0.78 16.63 -3.50
N HIS A 38 -0.31 17.41 -2.53
CA HIS A 38 0.92 17.10 -1.80
C HIS A 38 0.78 15.84 -0.94
N ALA A 39 -0.31 15.70 -0.18
CA ALA A 39 -0.53 14.52 0.65
C ALA A 39 -0.66 13.24 -0.19
N GLN A 40 -1.38 13.29 -1.31
CA GLN A 40 -1.49 12.17 -2.26
C GLN A 40 -0.12 11.75 -2.80
N ALA A 41 0.72 12.71 -3.19
CA ALA A 41 2.06 12.41 -3.70
C ALA A 41 2.95 11.77 -2.62
N MET A 42 2.99 12.33 -1.41
CA MET A 42 3.79 11.77 -0.32
C MET A 42 3.28 10.40 0.12
N ALA A 43 1.96 10.24 0.26
CA ALA A 43 1.36 9.00 0.69
C ALA A 43 1.51 7.89 -0.36
N GLY A 44 1.31 8.22 -1.64
CA GLY A 44 1.47 7.28 -2.75
C GLY A 44 2.91 6.81 -2.89
N CYS A 45 3.89 7.72 -2.80
CA CYS A 45 5.31 7.35 -2.79
C CYS A 45 5.67 6.49 -1.57
N ALA A 46 5.16 6.82 -0.38
CA ALA A 46 5.38 6.01 0.82
C ALA A 46 4.80 4.60 0.64
N LEU A 47 3.56 4.50 0.16
CA LEU A 47 2.88 3.23 -0.06
C LEU A 47 3.64 2.33 -1.04
N VAL A 48 4.08 2.88 -2.17
CA VAL A 48 4.88 2.17 -3.17
C VAL A 48 6.20 1.65 -2.59
N ASN A 49 6.84 2.41 -1.69
CA ASN A 49 8.06 1.96 -1.02
C ASN A 49 7.78 0.85 0.01
N LEU A 50 6.72 0.99 0.81
CA LEU A 50 6.38 0.02 1.85
C LEU A 50 5.97 -1.34 1.27
N ILE A 51 5.33 -1.35 0.11
CA ILE A 51 4.81 -2.56 -0.56
C ILE A 51 5.88 -3.33 -1.34
N ASP A 52 7.12 -2.83 -1.41
CA ASP A 52 8.29 -3.61 -1.83
C ASP A 52 8.65 -4.72 -0.81
N ASN A 53 8.12 -4.63 0.41
CA ASN A 53 8.29 -5.66 1.44
C ASN A 53 7.19 -6.73 1.37
N PRO A 54 7.52 -8.03 1.36
CA PRO A 54 6.54 -9.13 1.28
C PRO A 54 5.50 -9.17 2.41
N ASP A 55 5.87 -8.83 3.64
CA ASP A 55 4.93 -8.84 4.77
C ASP A 55 3.88 -7.74 4.63
N ASN A 56 4.30 -6.57 4.15
CA ASN A 56 3.38 -5.48 3.86
C ASN A 56 2.48 -5.77 2.67
N GLN A 57 2.97 -6.49 1.65
CA GLN A 57 2.12 -6.99 0.56
C GLN A 57 1.02 -7.91 1.11
N ALA A 58 1.38 -8.84 2.00
CA ALA A 58 0.42 -9.73 2.63
C ALA A 58 -0.62 -8.97 3.47
N ARG A 59 -0.17 -8.04 4.34
CA ARG A 59 -1.05 -7.17 5.13
C ARG A 59 -2.02 -6.38 4.27
N LEU A 60 -1.53 -5.82 3.16
CA LEU A 60 -2.38 -5.06 2.24
C LEU A 60 -3.41 -5.95 1.55
N CYS A 61 -3.03 -7.17 1.13
CA CYS A 61 -3.97 -8.14 0.54
C CYS A 61 -5.07 -8.56 1.52
N GLU A 62 -4.73 -8.70 2.80
CA GLU A 62 -5.68 -9.08 3.85
C GLU A 62 -6.69 -7.97 4.15
N ASN A 63 -6.36 -6.72 3.80
CA ASN A 63 -7.26 -5.58 3.95
C ASN A 63 -8.04 -5.32 2.64
N SER A 64 -9.20 -5.97 2.50
CA SER A 64 -10.07 -5.83 1.33
C SER A 64 -10.53 -4.39 1.09
N ASN A 65 -10.67 -3.58 2.14
CA ASN A 65 -11.05 -2.16 2.01
C ASN A 65 -9.95 -1.38 1.28
N VAL A 66 -8.68 -1.59 1.67
CA VAL A 66 -7.52 -0.94 1.05
C VAL A 66 -7.40 -1.32 -0.44
N ILE A 67 -7.56 -2.61 -0.78
CA ILE A 67 -7.54 -3.06 -2.18
C ILE A 67 -8.66 -2.37 -2.99
N ASN A 68 -9.87 -2.30 -2.45
CA ASN A 68 -11.00 -1.67 -3.15
C ASN A 68 -10.77 -0.17 -3.39
N ILE A 69 -10.21 0.55 -2.41
CA ILE A 69 -9.86 1.96 -2.58
C ILE A 69 -8.80 2.12 -3.67
N LEU A 70 -7.76 1.29 -3.68
CA LEU A 70 -6.71 1.36 -4.69
C LEU A 70 -7.24 1.05 -6.10
N LEU A 71 -8.13 0.08 -6.25
CA LEU A 71 -8.79 -0.21 -7.53
C LEU A 71 -9.62 0.99 -8.01
N ARG A 72 -10.47 1.55 -7.14
CA ARG A 72 -11.27 2.74 -7.47
C ARG A 72 -10.38 3.92 -7.85
N VAL A 73 -9.33 4.21 -7.07
CA VAL A 73 -8.40 5.31 -7.38
C VAL A 73 -7.71 5.08 -8.71
N ALA A 74 -7.31 3.84 -9.03
CA ALA A 74 -6.67 3.51 -10.30
C ALA A 74 -7.60 3.74 -11.51
N GLU A 75 -8.90 3.47 -11.37
CA GLU A 75 -9.89 3.62 -12.43
C GLU A 75 -10.41 5.06 -12.54
N GLU A 76 -10.86 5.62 -11.42
CA GLU A 76 -11.67 6.83 -11.35
C GLU A 76 -10.93 8.06 -10.79
N GLY A 77 -9.74 7.87 -10.21
CA GLY A 77 -9.00 8.95 -9.56
C GLY A 77 -8.72 10.13 -10.51
N GLU A 78 -8.98 11.35 -10.03
CA GLU A 78 -8.74 12.60 -10.80
C GLU A 78 -7.24 12.95 -10.87
N SER A 79 -6.50 12.62 -9.82
CA SER A 79 -5.07 12.88 -9.72
C SER A 79 -4.28 11.82 -10.48
N ALA A 80 -3.57 12.24 -11.53
CA ALA A 80 -2.67 11.36 -12.29
C ALA A 80 -1.60 10.72 -11.39
N MET A 81 -1.15 11.44 -10.36
CA MET A 81 -0.23 10.90 -9.36
C MET A 81 -0.89 9.79 -8.53
N ALA A 82 -2.10 10.04 -8.00
CA ALA A 82 -2.84 9.06 -7.23
C ALA A 82 -3.08 7.78 -8.04
N LYS A 83 -3.51 7.92 -9.31
CA LYS A 83 -3.67 6.81 -10.25
C LYS A 83 -2.38 5.99 -10.41
N ARG A 84 -1.27 6.67 -10.69
CA ARG A 84 0.03 6.01 -10.90
C ARG A 84 0.48 5.26 -9.65
N CYS A 85 0.32 5.84 -8.47
CA CYS A 85 0.68 5.21 -7.20
C CYS A 85 -0.23 4.01 -6.89
N ALA A 86 -1.54 4.12 -7.12
CA ALA A 86 -2.47 3.03 -6.94
C ALA A 86 -2.15 1.84 -7.86
N ILE A 87 -1.96 2.09 -9.16
CA ILE A 87 -1.56 1.07 -10.14
C ILE A 87 -0.21 0.46 -9.76
N GLY A 88 0.77 1.28 -9.39
CA GLY A 88 2.10 0.81 -8.98
C GLY A 88 2.06 -0.10 -7.76
N THR A 89 1.20 0.24 -6.78
CA THR A 89 0.98 -0.55 -5.57
C THR A 89 0.31 -1.88 -5.90
N LEU A 90 -0.80 -1.84 -6.65
CA LEU A 90 -1.53 -3.04 -7.08
C LEU A 90 -0.63 -3.99 -7.88
N ARG A 91 0.17 -3.45 -8.81
CA ARG A 91 1.14 -4.24 -9.58
C ARG A 91 2.16 -4.94 -8.68
N GLN A 92 2.74 -4.24 -7.71
CA GLN A 92 3.70 -4.86 -6.79
C GLN A 92 3.08 -5.95 -5.93
N VAL A 93 1.81 -5.80 -5.55
CA VAL A 93 1.09 -6.86 -4.83
C VAL A 93 0.85 -8.07 -5.72
N VAL A 94 0.50 -7.86 -6.99
CA VAL A 94 0.21 -8.93 -7.95
C VAL A 94 1.47 -9.69 -8.35
N ASP A 95 2.53 -8.96 -8.67
CA ASP A 95 3.83 -9.50 -9.06
C ASP A 95 4.62 -10.04 -7.85
N GLY A 96 4.25 -9.58 -6.65
CA GLY A 96 4.89 -9.87 -5.39
C GLY A 96 4.71 -11.31 -4.93
N VAL A 97 5.82 -11.93 -4.52
CA VAL A 97 5.86 -13.29 -3.99
C VAL A 97 5.11 -13.39 -2.65
N GLY A 98 4.93 -12.28 -1.92
CA GLY A 98 4.30 -12.22 -0.60
C GLY A 98 2.77 -12.21 -0.64
N GLY A 99 2.17 -11.36 -1.49
CA GLY A 99 0.72 -11.13 -1.51
C GLY A 99 -0.10 -12.41 -1.75
N PHE A 100 0.17 -13.13 -2.85
CA PHE A 100 -0.58 -14.34 -3.19
C PHE A 100 -0.09 -15.61 -2.47
N LYS A 101 1.19 -15.73 -2.11
CA LYS A 101 1.65 -16.90 -1.34
C LYS A 101 1.18 -16.86 0.10
N ALA A 102 1.17 -15.69 0.75
CA ALA A 102 0.65 -15.54 2.11
C ALA A 102 -0.84 -15.90 2.17
N MET A 103 -1.65 -15.41 1.21
CA MET A 103 -3.06 -15.80 1.09
C MET A 103 -3.24 -17.32 0.88
N ARG A 104 -2.39 -17.97 0.07
CA ARG A 104 -2.46 -19.43 -0.14
C ARG A 104 -2.05 -20.24 1.09
N ILE A 105 -1.12 -19.74 1.91
CA ILE A 105 -0.67 -20.45 3.12
C ILE A 105 -1.73 -20.31 4.22
N LYS A 106 -2.28 -19.11 4.47
CA LYS A 106 -3.35 -18.93 5.48
C LYS A 106 -4.60 -19.77 5.18
N ARG A 107 -5.08 -19.79 3.93
CA ARG A 107 -6.24 -20.62 3.55
C ARG A 107 -6.04 -22.12 3.79
N ARG A 108 -4.79 -22.61 3.85
CA ARG A 108 -4.48 -24.02 4.15
C ARG A 108 -4.36 -24.32 5.64
N VAL A 109 -4.15 -23.30 6.47
CA VAL A 109 -4.04 -23.43 7.93
C VAL A 109 -5.43 -23.30 8.58
N GLU A 110 -6.38 -22.64 7.90
CA GLU A 110 -7.77 -22.44 8.37
C GLU A 110 -8.76 -23.52 7.89
N THR A 111 -8.31 -24.54 7.14
CA THR A 111 -9.09 -25.72 6.68
C THR A 111 -8.60 -27.00 7.32
#